data_AF-A0A2N2JBP5-F1
#
_entry.id   AF-A0A2N2JBP5-F1
#
_cell.length_a   1.000
_cell.length_b   1.000
_cell.length_c   1.000
_cell.angle_alpha   90.00
_cell.angle_beta   90.00
_cell.angle_gamma   90.00
#
_symmetry.space_group_name_H-M   'P 1'
#
loop_
_entity.id
_entity.type
_entity.pdbx_description
1 polymer ?
#
loop_
_entity_poly.entity_id
_entity_poly.type
_entity_poly.pdbx_seq_one_letter_code
_entity_poly.pdbx_strand_id
1 'polypeptide(L)'
;MSPAPPSQNPRLPADLGLPALGLLAQLQALFVTAYLVLVAFVGILPYSEGGSRVGVIGLLILGTTRAGLHNAAGRALTARSPLLFGAVRRYIIAAVVTTLAMGAILTALIDGVPLQVYVVLVVLCLAWPAALGVLVFRRDVRAAFDAADTFDLSLVPGDRSIEGVGVLMTVLASVGLAAALMGLTLLLELWSPSIEIVLLVILAILLAVRAALHLDAGIRAIRGVTLHRFDQLAARYLYIAVGTVGAFALFLLISSHGRGLPLLVVTIMLGSLMLMAWPLVVRRFAIQVRFDDIGDADQVPFGPAPDRGLTAFGYLLAVLGTSQLAMSLAALLVGTPDIGMLMYVETTDVPFEPMQLVAVGTSLVTLWAAREAIVMSARRHVAIYVYAAVMVAAAALDWIVDGFPLMDGHTATAAVATVALLGAQVAVPLTGVLLVRRRLPPREESTPPRGVPAVD
;
A
#
# COMPACT_ATOMS: atom_id res chain seq x y z
N MET A 1 -31.64 -31.63 29.27
CA MET A 1 -30.26 -31.34 28.83
C MET A 1 -30.35 -30.33 27.70
N SER A 2 -30.10 -29.06 28.00
CA SER A 2 -29.98 -28.05 26.93
C SER A 2 -28.75 -28.41 26.08
N PRO A 3 -28.85 -28.39 24.75
CA PRO A 3 -27.68 -28.60 23.90
C PRO A 3 -26.64 -27.55 24.27
N ALA A 4 -25.40 -27.99 24.48
CA ALA A 4 -24.27 -27.09 24.64
C ALA A 4 -24.29 -26.11 23.46
N PRO A 5 -24.15 -24.79 23.69
CA PRO A 5 -24.08 -23.83 22.60
C PRO A 5 -22.99 -24.31 21.63
N PRO A 6 -23.26 -24.26 20.31
CA PRO A 6 -22.31 -24.74 19.32
C PRO A 6 -20.95 -24.15 19.64
N SER A 7 -19.97 -25.02 19.86
CA SER A 7 -18.59 -24.64 20.15
C SER A 7 -18.22 -23.52 19.18
N GLN A 8 -17.99 -22.31 19.72
CA GLN A 8 -17.59 -21.14 18.96
C GLN A 8 -16.46 -21.56 18.03
N ASN A 9 -16.77 -21.66 16.74
CA ASN A 9 -15.85 -22.18 15.76
C ASN A 9 -14.65 -21.23 15.76
N PRO A 10 -13.43 -21.62 16.19
CA PRO A 10 -12.39 -20.65 16.59
C PRO A 10 -11.73 -19.87 15.45
N ARG A 11 -12.33 -19.74 14.26
CA ARG A 11 -11.51 -19.69 13.03
C ARG A 11 -11.65 -18.47 12.14
N LEU A 12 -12.54 -17.52 12.41
CA LEU A 12 -12.62 -16.32 11.59
C LEU A 12 -12.30 -15.08 12.43
N PRO A 13 -11.27 -14.29 12.05
CA PRO A 13 -11.03 -13.00 12.68
C PRO A 13 -12.29 -12.14 12.63
N ALA A 14 -12.55 -11.39 13.70
CA ALA A 14 -13.78 -10.62 13.90
C ALA A 14 -14.13 -9.65 12.76
N ASP A 15 -13.13 -9.21 11.98
CA ASP A 15 -13.30 -8.24 10.89
C ASP A 15 -12.63 -8.64 9.56
N LEU A 16 -12.04 -9.85 9.49
CA LEU A 16 -11.19 -10.32 8.39
C LEU A 16 -10.18 -9.29 7.85
N GLY A 17 -9.76 -8.30 8.66
CA GLY A 17 -8.94 -7.17 8.23
C GLY A 17 -9.51 -6.35 7.07
N LEU A 18 -10.83 -6.38 6.81
CA LEU A 18 -11.45 -5.67 5.69
C LEU A 18 -11.17 -4.16 5.69
N PRO A 19 -11.16 -3.46 6.84
CA PRO A 19 -10.81 -2.05 6.85
C PRO A 19 -9.36 -1.81 6.43
N ALA A 20 -8.42 -2.67 6.82
CA ALA A 20 -7.03 -2.57 6.35
C ALA A 20 -6.94 -2.74 4.82
N LEU A 21 -7.64 -3.72 4.24
CA LEU A 21 -7.76 -3.87 2.79
C LEU A 21 -8.37 -2.60 2.14
N GLY A 22 -9.40 -2.03 2.76
CA GLY A 22 -10.03 -0.81 2.30
C GLY A 22 -9.11 0.41 2.30
N LEU A 23 -8.25 0.56 3.31
CA LEU A 23 -7.23 1.62 3.37
C LEU A 23 -6.16 1.42 2.29
N LEU A 24 -5.70 0.19 2.09
CA LEU A 24 -4.77 -0.15 1.02
C LEU A 24 -5.37 0.13 -0.36
N ALA A 25 -6.64 -0.21 -0.58
CA ALA A 25 -7.34 0.09 -1.83
C ALA A 25 -7.48 1.61 -2.07
N GLN A 26 -7.80 2.38 -1.03
CA GLN A 26 -7.85 3.86 -1.11
C GLN A 26 -6.47 4.43 -1.42
N LEU A 27 -5.41 3.93 -0.77
CA LEU A 27 -4.04 4.34 -1.02
C LEU A 27 -3.63 4.03 -2.47
N GLN A 28 -3.84 2.80 -2.92
CA GLN A 28 -3.50 2.36 -4.26
C GLN A 28 -4.29 3.10 -5.34
N ALA A 29 -5.56 3.45 -5.10
CA ALA A 29 -6.33 4.29 -6.02
C ALA A 29 -5.66 5.65 -6.28
N LEU A 30 -5.10 6.26 -5.23
CA LEU A 30 -4.36 7.53 -5.34
C LEU A 30 -3.05 7.32 -6.12
N PHE A 31 -2.28 6.27 -5.81
CA PHE A 31 -1.04 5.94 -6.53
C PHE A 31 -1.30 5.65 -8.02
N VAL A 32 -2.32 4.87 -8.35
CA VAL A 32 -2.71 4.57 -9.74
C VAL A 32 -3.09 5.86 -10.47
N THR A 33 -3.83 6.77 -9.82
CA THR A 33 -4.15 8.07 -10.42
C THR A 33 -2.90 8.85 -10.76
N ALA A 34 -1.97 8.97 -9.79
CA ALA A 34 -0.74 9.72 -10.01
C ALA A 34 0.13 9.09 -11.11
N TYR A 35 0.25 7.76 -11.11
CA TYR A 35 1.00 7.04 -12.12
C TYR A 35 0.41 7.20 -13.52
N LEU A 36 -0.91 7.08 -13.68
CA LEU A 36 -1.56 7.26 -14.99
C LEU A 36 -1.45 8.70 -15.50
N VAL A 37 -1.53 9.70 -14.61
CA VAL A 37 -1.26 11.10 -14.97
C VAL A 37 0.19 11.27 -15.40
N LEU A 38 1.14 10.68 -14.68
CA LEU A 38 2.56 10.73 -15.04
C LEU A 38 2.80 10.11 -16.42
N VAL A 39 2.29 8.89 -16.66
CA VAL A 39 2.40 8.20 -17.95
C VAL A 39 1.78 9.02 -19.08
N ALA A 40 0.59 9.60 -18.85
CA ALA A 40 -0.09 10.43 -19.85
C ALA A 40 0.73 11.69 -20.21
N PHE A 41 1.29 12.38 -19.21
CA PHE A 41 2.00 13.64 -19.41
C PHE A 41 3.46 13.47 -19.87
N VAL A 42 4.16 12.45 -19.38
CA VAL A 42 5.59 12.22 -19.67
C VAL A 42 5.76 11.24 -20.82
N GLY A 43 5.00 10.15 -20.82
CA GLY A 43 5.18 9.04 -21.75
C GLY A 43 4.42 9.17 -23.07
N ILE A 44 3.36 9.99 -23.13
CA ILE A 44 2.45 10.03 -24.29
C ILE A 44 2.38 11.41 -24.91
N LEU A 45 2.24 12.46 -24.10
CA LEU A 45 2.11 13.83 -24.60
C LEU A 45 3.24 14.26 -25.57
N PRO A 46 4.53 13.90 -25.34
CA PRO A 46 5.62 14.25 -26.27
C PRO A 46 5.52 13.57 -27.64
N TYR A 47 4.87 12.41 -27.73
CA TYR A 47 4.71 11.64 -28.97
C TYR A 47 3.41 11.97 -29.73
N SER A 48 2.60 12.89 -29.21
CA SER A 48 1.26 13.20 -29.75
C SER A 48 1.26 14.18 -30.93
N GLU A 49 2.35 14.29 -31.69
CA GLU A 49 2.35 15.07 -32.95
C GLU A 49 1.51 14.34 -34.00
N GLY A 50 0.23 14.70 -34.09
CA GLY A 50 -0.73 14.15 -35.06
C GLY A 50 -1.67 13.06 -34.51
N GLY A 51 -1.22 12.28 -33.51
CA GLY A 51 -2.02 11.29 -32.77
C GLY A 51 -2.71 11.92 -31.54
N SER A 52 -4.03 11.89 -31.52
CA SER A 52 -4.90 12.87 -30.86
C SER A 52 -4.67 13.13 -29.36
N ARG A 53 -4.63 14.41 -28.97
CA ARG A 53 -4.86 14.86 -27.57
C ARG A 53 -6.13 14.24 -26.95
N VAL A 54 -7.08 13.86 -27.80
CA VAL A 54 -8.30 13.11 -27.45
C VAL A 54 -7.96 11.76 -26.81
N GLY A 55 -6.96 11.02 -27.32
CA GLY A 55 -6.48 9.77 -26.73
C GLY A 55 -5.92 9.98 -25.32
N VAL A 56 -5.07 11.00 -25.14
CA VAL A 56 -4.53 11.36 -23.80
C VAL A 56 -5.65 11.73 -22.83
N ILE A 57 -6.60 12.56 -23.25
CA ILE A 57 -7.77 12.92 -22.44
C ILE A 57 -8.60 11.68 -22.11
N GLY A 58 -8.81 10.78 -23.07
CA GLY A 58 -9.50 9.51 -22.87
C GLY A 58 -8.82 8.63 -21.82
N LEU A 59 -7.50 8.48 -21.87
CA LEU A 59 -6.72 7.75 -20.87
C LEU A 59 -6.86 8.36 -19.47
N LEU A 60 -6.81 9.69 -19.37
CA LEU A 60 -7.00 10.41 -18.09
C LEU A 60 -8.42 10.21 -17.54
N ILE A 61 -9.45 10.28 -18.38
CA ILE A 61 -10.85 10.06 -17.97
C ILE A 61 -11.03 8.61 -17.50
N LEU A 62 -10.53 7.63 -18.25
CA LEU A 62 -10.62 6.22 -17.86
C LEU A 62 -9.84 5.95 -16.56
N GLY A 63 -8.66 6.57 -16.40
CA GLY A 63 -7.81 6.43 -15.22
C GLY A 63 -8.44 7.01 -13.96
N THR A 64 -8.95 8.23 -14.06
CA THR A 64 -9.65 8.91 -12.96
C THR A 64 -10.95 8.18 -12.59
N THR A 65 -11.71 7.71 -13.57
CA THR A 65 -12.92 6.90 -13.35
C THR A 65 -12.59 5.62 -12.60
N ARG A 66 -11.57 4.89 -13.07
CA ARG A 66 -11.09 3.66 -12.43
C ARG A 66 -10.64 3.91 -11.00
N ALA A 67 -9.86 4.95 -10.76
CA ALA A 67 -9.41 5.32 -9.42
C ALA A 67 -10.57 5.74 -8.50
N GLY A 68 -11.56 6.46 -9.03
CA GLY A 68 -12.77 6.83 -8.30
C GLY A 68 -13.55 5.60 -7.82
N LEU A 69 -13.72 4.60 -8.68
CA LEU A 69 -14.36 3.33 -8.35
C LEU A 69 -13.51 2.49 -7.37
N HIS A 70 -12.19 2.49 -7.53
CA HIS A 70 -11.29 1.82 -6.61
C HIS A 70 -11.37 2.43 -5.19
N ASN A 71 -11.36 3.76 -5.11
CA ASN A 71 -11.53 4.49 -3.85
C ASN A 71 -12.93 4.24 -3.26
N ALA A 72 -13.98 4.17 -4.08
CA ALA A 72 -15.32 3.82 -3.62
C ALA A 72 -15.41 2.40 -3.03
N ALA A 73 -14.79 1.41 -3.68
CA ALA A 73 -14.67 0.06 -3.14
C ALA A 73 -13.88 0.05 -1.82
N GLY A 74 -12.75 0.77 -1.76
CA GLY A 74 -11.97 0.93 -0.54
C GLY A 74 -12.75 1.55 0.61
N ARG A 75 -13.59 2.56 0.36
CA ARG A 75 -14.48 3.15 1.36
C ARG A 75 -15.55 2.17 1.85
N ALA A 76 -16.12 1.38 0.95
CA ALA A 76 -17.14 0.39 1.32
C ALA A 76 -16.54 -0.69 2.24
N LEU A 77 -15.28 -1.08 1.98
CA LEU A 77 -14.50 -1.98 2.82
C LEU A 77 -14.14 -1.37 4.19
N THR A 78 -13.73 -0.09 4.25
CA THR A 78 -13.42 0.56 5.54
C THR A 78 -14.66 0.81 6.39
N ALA A 79 -15.76 1.23 5.77
CA ALA A 79 -17.01 1.54 6.45
C ALA A 79 -17.90 0.32 6.72
N ARG A 80 -17.47 -0.89 6.33
CA ARG A 80 -18.25 -2.13 6.45
C ARG A 80 -19.68 -1.98 5.88
N SER A 81 -19.80 -1.29 4.74
CA SER A 81 -21.09 -0.95 4.16
C SER A 81 -21.84 -2.21 3.68
N PRO A 82 -23.17 -2.30 3.83
CA PRO A 82 -23.98 -3.41 3.27
C PRO A 82 -23.93 -3.50 1.73
N LEU A 83 -23.27 -2.55 1.07
CA LEU A 83 -23.05 -2.54 -0.38
C LEU A 83 -21.62 -2.97 -0.75
N LEU A 84 -20.85 -3.53 0.19
CA LEU A 84 -19.44 -3.86 0.03
C LEU A 84 -19.19 -4.75 -1.19
N PHE A 85 -19.94 -5.85 -1.34
CA PHE A 85 -19.72 -6.81 -2.41
C PHE A 85 -20.06 -6.19 -3.76
N GLY A 86 -21.17 -5.44 -3.81
CA GLY A 86 -21.55 -4.67 -4.99
C GLY A 86 -20.50 -3.62 -5.38
N ALA A 87 -19.89 -2.93 -4.41
CA ALA A 87 -18.85 -1.94 -4.66
C ALA A 87 -17.57 -2.58 -5.21
N VAL A 88 -17.07 -3.66 -4.59
CA VAL A 88 -15.85 -4.35 -5.03
C VAL A 88 -16.07 -5.02 -6.38
N ARG A 89 -17.22 -5.67 -6.61
CA ARG A 89 -17.56 -6.26 -7.91
C ARG A 89 -17.63 -5.21 -9.01
N ARG A 90 -18.31 -4.07 -8.77
CA ARG A 90 -18.36 -2.95 -9.73
C ARG A 90 -16.97 -2.43 -10.06
N TYR A 91 -16.10 -2.30 -9.07
CA TYR A 91 -14.72 -1.92 -9.29
C TYR A 91 -13.98 -2.93 -10.18
N ILE A 92 -14.05 -4.24 -9.90
CA ILE A 92 -13.36 -5.26 -10.70
C ILE A 92 -13.82 -5.20 -12.17
N ILE A 93 -15.14 -5.18 -12.41
CA ILE A 93 -15.71 -5.11 -13.76
C ILE A 93 -15.23 -3.83 -14.46
N ALA A 94 -15.38 -2.68 -13.81
CA ALA A 94 -14.96 -1.41 -14.41
C ALA A 94 -13.45 -1.34 -14.62
N ALA A 95 -12.64 -1.94 -13.75
CA ALA A 95 -11.19 -1.98 -13.91
C ALA A 95 -10.78 -2.82 -15.12
N VAL A 96 -11.44 -3.96 -15.36
CA VAL A 96 -11.22 -4.75 -16.58
C VAL A 96 -11.61 -3.95 -17.82
N VAL A 97 -12.82 -3.37 -17.84
CA VAL A 97 -13.33 -2.59 -18.98
C VAL A 97 -12.43 -1.37 -19.27
N THR A 98 -12.08 -0.59 -18.24
CA THR A 98 -11.21 0.59 -18.40
C THR A 98 -9.80 0.20 -18.82
N THR A 99 -9.26 -0.93 -18.37
CA THR A 99 -7.93 -1.40 -18.81
C THR A 99 -7.95 -1.79 -20.29
N LEU A 100 -8.97 -2.53 -20.74
CA LEU A 100 -9.11 -2.89 -22.16
C LEU A 100 -9.31 -1.65 -23.03
N ALA A 101 -10.12 -0.68 -22.57
CA ALA A 101 -10.35 0.57 -23.28
C ALA A 101 -9.09 1.44 -23.34
N MET A 102 -8.30 1.53 -22.25
CA MET A 102 -7.01 2.22 -22.24
C MET A 102 -6.06 1.58 -23.25
N GLY A 103 -6.01 0.25 -23.26
CA GLY A 103 -5.20 -0.50 -24.21
C GLY A 103 -5.61 -0.24 -25.67
N ALA A 104 -6.92 -0.25 -25.96
CA ALA A 104 -7.44 0.07 -27.29
C ALA A 104 -7.14 1.52 -27.72
N ILE A 105 -7.23 2.49 -26.80
CA ILE A 105 -6.85 3.88 -27.08
C ILE A 105 -5.36 3.98 -27.41
N LEU A 106 -4.50 3.29 -26.65
CA LEU A 106 -3.05 3.28 -26.89
C LEU A 106 -2.69 2.68 -28.25
N THR A 107 -3.35 1.60 -28.66
CA THR A 107 -3.04 0.96 -29.94
C THR A 107 -3.70 1.64 -31.14
N ALA A 108 -4.88 2.25 -30.97
CA ALA A 108 -5.64 2.81 -32.09
C ALA A 108 -5.42 4.32 -32.33
N LEU A 109 -5.04 5.09 -31.30
CA LEU A 109 -4.99 6.55 -31.37
C LEU A 109 -3.60 7.15 -31.17
N ILE A 110 -2.61 6.33 -30.81
CA ILE A 110 -1.25 6.77 -30.54
C ILE A 110 -0.33 5.93 -31.41
N ASP A 111 -0.06 6.45 -32.61
CA ASP A 111 0.84 5.80 -33.57
C ASP A 111 2.24 5.66 -32.97
N GLY A 112 2.88 4.51 -33.25
CA GLY A 112 4.25 4.25 -32.81
C GLY A 112 4.41 3.68 -31.40
N VAL A 113 3.33 3.44 -30.64
CA VAL A 113 3.42 2.73 -29.36
C VAL A 113 3.73 1.24 -29.62
N PRO A 114 4.84 0.69 -29.09
CA PRO A 114 5.15 -0.72 -29.25
C PRO A 114 4.10 -1.61 -28.57
N LEU A 115 3.77 -2.76 -29.17
CA LEU A 115 2.84 -3.74 -28.60
C LEU A 115 3.27 -4.19 -27.19
N GLN A 116 4.58 -4.22 -26.95
CA GLN A 116 5.23 -4.41 -25.67
C GLN A 116 4.65 -3.51 -24.57
N VAL A 117 4.54 -2.21 -24.82
CA VAL A 117 4.03 -1.22 -23.86
C VAL A 117 2.57 -1.49 -23.52
N TYR A 118 1.78 -1.90 -24.51
CA TYR A 118 0.39 -2.33 -24.30
C TYR A 118 0.32 -3.56 -23.37
N VAL A 119 1.12 -4.60 -23.64
CA VAL A 119 1.12 -5.83 -22.83
C VAL A 119 1.51 -5.51 -21.38
N VAL A 120 2.58 -4.74 -21.19
CA VAL A 120 3.04 -4.30 -19.85
C VAL A 120 1.93 -3.55 -19.13
N LEU A 121 1.32 -2.55 -19.78
CA LEU A 121 0.27 -1.75 -19.15
C LEU A 121 -0.93 -2.60 -18.76
N VAL A 122 -1.39 -3.49 -19.64
CA VAL A 122 -2.53 -4.38 -19.38
C VAL A 122 -2.23 -5.33 -18.22
N VAL A 123 -1.04 -5.95 -18.19
CA VAL A 123 -0.63 -6.84 -17.09
C VAL A 123 -0.63 -6.08 -15.76
N LEU A 124 0.03 -4.94 -15.69
CA LEU A 124 0.10 -4.11 -14.49
C LEU A 124 -1.29 -3.63 -14.04
N CYS A 125 -2.11 -3.22 -15.00
CA CYS A 125 -3.45 -2.75 -14.73
C CYS A 125 -4.39 -3.86 -14.27
N LEU A 126 -4.32 -5.07 -14.82
CA LEU A 126 -5.21 -6.16 -14.43
C LEU A 126 -4.77 -6.91 -13.17
N ALA A 127 -3.50 -6.79 -12.76
CA ALA A 127 -2.95 -7.56 -11.65
C ALA A 127 -3.76 -7.42 -10.35
N TRP A 128 -4.01 -6.19 -9.90
CA TRP A 128 -4.75 -5.96 -8.67
C TRP A 128 -6.26 -6.30 -8.76
N PRO A 129 -7.00 -5.90 -9.80
CA PRO A 129 -8.37 -6.37 -10.00
C PRO A 129 -8.49 -7.90 -10.03
N ALA A 130 -7.52 -8.59 -10.65
CA ALA A 130 -7.47 -10.05 -10.67
C ALA A 130 -7.23 -10.62 -9.27
N ALA A 131 -6.24 -10.09 -8.54
CA ALA A 131 -5.96 -10.52 -7.16
C ALA A 131 -7.17 -10.29 -6.24
N LEU A 132 -7.84 -9.14 -6.33
CA LEU A 132 -9.08 -8.87 -5.59
C LEU A 132 -10.21 -9.81 -6.01
N GLY A 133 -10.35 -10.10 -7.30
CA GLY A 133 -11.31 -11.09 -7.79
C GLY A 133 -11.06 -12.45 -7.13
N VAL A 134 -9.82 -12.95 -7.16
CA VAL A 134 -9.46 -14.21 -6.51
C VAL A 134 -9.76 -14.16 -5.01
N LEU A 135 -9.41 -13.08 -4.31
CA LEU A 135 -9.68 -12.95 -2.87
C LEU A 135 -11.18 -12.95 -2.56
N VAL A 136 -11.97 -12.17 -3.28
CA VAL A 136 -13.41 -11.96 -3.02
C VAL A 136 -14.25 -13.15 -3.44
N PHE A 137 -13.88 -13.85 -4.52
CA PHE A 137 -14.61 -15.04 -4.99
C PHE A 137 -14.25 -16.32 -4.25
N ARG A 138 -13.26 -16.31 -3.34
CA ARG A 138 -13.01 -17.46 -2.46
C ARG A 138 -14.19 -17.69 -1.54
N ARG A 139 -14.63 -18.95 -1.46
CA ARG A 139 -15.81 -19.36 -0.67
C ARG A 139 -15.76 -18.87 0.77
N ASP A 140 -14.60 -18.94 1.43
CA ASP A 140 -14.46 -18.56 2.85
C ASP A 140 -14.63 -17.05 3.06
N VAL A 141 -14.05 -16.25 2.17
CA VAL A 141 -14.13 -14.79 2.20
C VAL A 141 -15.53 -14.33 1.77
N ARG A 142 -16.09 -14.96 0.73
CA ARG A 142 -17.46 -14.73 0.30
C ARG A 142 -18.47 -15.06 1.38
N ALA A 143 -18.33 -16.19 2.07
CA ALA A 143 -19.20 -16.54 3.18
C ALA A 143 -19.13 -15.51 4.31
N ALA A 144 -17.96 -14.92 4.55
CA ALA A 144 -17.83 -13.85 5.52
C ALA A 144 -18.37 -12.50 5.04
N PHE A 145 -18.32 -12.21 3.74
CA PHE A 145 -19.00 -11.07 3.15
C PHE A 145 -20.53 -11.23 3.23
N ASP A 146 -21.05 -12.41 2.89
CA ASP A 146 -22.48 -12.74 3.00
C ASP A 146 -22.94 -12.66 4.47
N ALA A 147 -22.08 -13.09 5.41
CA ALA A 147 -22.31 -12.94 6.85
C ALA A 147 -22.24 -11.47 7.30
N ALA A 148 -21.33 -10.65 6.75
CA ALA A 148 -21.24 -9.23 7.07
C ALA A 148 -22.47 -8.43 6.60
N ASP A 149 -23.09 -8.84 5.49
CA ASP A 149 -24.33 -8.21 4.99
C ASP A 149 -25.56 -8.57 5.85
N THR A 150 -25.50 -9.64 6.66
CA THR A 150 -26.61 -10.12 7.50
C THR A 150 -26.38 -9.97 9.00
N PHE A 151 -25.13 -9.90 9.44
CA PHE A 151 -24.74 -9.84 10.85
C PHE A 151 -24.28 -8.44 11.20
N ASP A 152 -24.85 -7.86 12.25
CA ASP A 152 -24.44 -6.55 12.72
C ASP A 152 -23.04 -6.64 13.35
N LEU A 153 -22.02 -6.39 12.52
CA LEU A 153 -20.61 -6.41 12.91
C LEU A 153 -20.26 -5.35 13.97
N SER A 154 -21.17 -4.42 14.27
CA SER A 154 -21.03 -3.51 15.43
C SER A 154 -21.06 -4.26 16.76
N LEU A 155 -21.74 -5.43 16.81
CA LEU A 155 -21.94 -6.22 18.03
C LEU A 155 -20.76 -7.13 18.39
N VAL A 156 -19.68 -7.17 17.60
CA VAL A 156 -18.49 -7.99 17.91
C VAL A 156 -17.50 -7.13 18.71
N PRO A 157 -17.29 -7.40 20.02
CA PRO A 157 -16.30 -6.68 20.82
C PRO A 157 -14.90 -6.84 20.22
N GLY A 158 -14.27 -5.73 19.83
CA GLY A 158 -12.92 -5.77 19.26
C GLY A 158 -12.36 -4.40 18.92
N ASP A 159 -11.08 -4.40 18.57
CA ASP A 159 -10.20 -3.25 18.28
C ASP A 159 -10.66 -2.31 17.13
N ARG A 160 -11.85 -2.53 16.53
CA ARG A 160 -12.37 -1.75 15.38
C ARG A 160 -11.31 -1.53 14.28
N SER A 161 -10.42 -2.51 14.12
CA SER A 161 -9.31 -2.54 13.17
C SER A 161 -8.18 -1.51 13.42
N ILE A 162 -8.12 -0.82 14.57
CA ILE A 162 -7.09 0.18 14.90
C ILE A 162 -5.67 -0.44 14.91
N GLU A 163 -5.50 -1.62 15.49
CA GLU A 163 -4.28 -2.42 15.50
C GLU A 163 -3.86 -2.78 14.08
N GLY A 164 -4.79 -3.18 13.22
CA GLY A 164 -4.54 -3.42 11.79
C GLY A 164 -4.01 -2.18 11.08
N VAL A 165 -4.61 -1.01 11.32
CA VAL A 165 -4.09 0.27 10.81
C VAL A 165 -2.72 0.59 11.40
N GLY A 166 -2.52 0.34 12.70
CA GLY A 166 -1.25 0.52 13.39
C GLY A 166 -0.13 -0.32 12.77
N VAL A 167 -0.43 -1.55 12.36
CA VAL A 167 0.49 -2.42 11.61
C VAL A 167 0.84 -1.80 10.26
N LEU A 168 -0.14 -1.38 9.47
CA LEU A 168 0.13 -0.73 8.18
C LEU A 168 0.95 0.54 8.35
N MET A 169 0.61 1.38 9.34
CA MET A 169 1.36 2.59 9.67
C MET A 169 2.81 2.26 10.03
N THR A 170 3.02 1.27 10.88
CA THR A 170 4.35 0.84 11.34
C THR A 170 5.21 0.35 10.17
N VAL A 171 4.66 -0.50 9.30
CA VAL A 171 5.39 -1.01 8.13
C VAL A 171 5.74 0.13 7.17
N LEU A 172 4.74 0.90 6.71
CA LEU A 172 4.96 1.98 5.75
C LEU A 172 5.89 3.07 6.29
N ALA A 173 5.80 3.38 7.58
CA ALA A 173 6.70 4.30 8.25
C ALA A 173 8.13 3.78 8.35
N SER A 174 8.31 2.48 8.61
CA SER A 174 9.64 1.88 8.68
C SER A 174 10.34 1.92 7.33
N VAL A 175 9.60 1.62 6.25
CA VAL A 175 10.10 1.77 4.87
C VAL A 175 10.46 3.23 4.58
N GLY A 176 9.55 4.16 4.87
CA GLY A 176 9.79 5.59 4.63
C GLY A 176 10.95 6.16 5.46
N LEU A 177 11.13 5.68 6.69
CA LEU A 177 12.23 6.09 7.56
C LEU A 177 13.56 5.58 7.04
N ALA A 178 13.64 4.30 6.65
CA ALA A 178 14.83 3.73 6.03
C ALA A 178 15.23 4.52 4.77
N ALA A 179 14.26 4.75 3.87
CA ALA A 179 14.46 5.54 2.66
C ALA A 179 14.95 6.97 2.94
N ALA A 180 14.34 7.66 3.92
CA ALA A 180 14.71 9.03 4.27
C ALA A 180 16.09 9.13 4.91
N LEU A 181 16.43 8.22 5.84
CA LEU A 181 17.74 8.20 6.50
C LEU A 181 18.86 7.86 5.52
N MET A 182 18.62 6.88 4.64
CA MET A 182 19.59 6.53 3.62
C MET A 182 19.72 7.61 2.55
N GLY A 183 18.62 8.24 2.13
CA GLY A 183 18.68 9.40 1.25
C GLY A 183 19.45 10.56 1.87
N LEU A 184 19.31 10.77 3.19
CA LEU A 184 20.10 11.76 3.92
C LEU A 184 21.58 11.42 3.94
N THR A 185 21.97 10.15 4.18
CA THR A 185 23.40 9.76 4.14
C THR A 185 24.00 9.99 2.75
N LEU A 186 23.26 9.63 1.69
CA LEU A 186 23.69 9.88 0.30
C LEU A 186 23.86 11.38 0.01
N LEU A 187 22.92 12.23 0.45
CA LEU A 187 23.00 13.67 0.26
C LEU A 187 24.16 14.32 1.05
N LEU A 188 24.52 13.76 2.21
CA LEU A 188 25.66 14.22 3.01
C LEU A 188 26.99 13.82 2.39
N GLU A 189 27.08 12.66 1.74
CA GLU A 189 28.26 12.25 0.98
C GLU A 189 28.44 13.11 -0.28
N LEU A 190 27.34 13.46 -0.95
CA LEU A 190 27.32 14.33 -2.13
C LEU A 190 27.23 15.82 -1.79
N TRP A 191 27.61 16.21 -0.56
CA TRP A 191 27.37 17.55 -0.05
C TRP A 191 28.03 18.64 -0.90
N SER A 192 27.23 19.62 -1.30
CA SER A 192 27.68 20.89 -1.86
C SER A 192 26.88 22.04 -1.27
N PRO A 193 27.46 23.25 -1.12
CA PRO A 193 26.77 24.42 -0.57
C PRO A 193 25.72 25.02 -1.53
N SER A 194 25.27 24.27 -2.53
CA SER A 194 24.19 24.69 -3.42
C SER A 194 22.86 24.75 -2.66
N ILE A 195 22.02 25.74 -3.00
CA ILE A 195 20.70 25.90 -2.38
C ILE A 195 19.82 24.67 -2.59
N GLU A 196 19.98 23.98 -3.72
CA GLU A 196 19.23 22.76 -4.06
C GLU A 196 19.55 21.61 -3.11
N ILE A 197 20.84 21.35 -2.84
CA ILE A 197 21.25 20.28 -1.92
C ILE A 197 20.84 20.63 -0.49
N VAL A 198 20.96 21.89 -0.07
CA VAL A 198 20.48 22.35 1.25
C VAL A 198 18.98 22.08 1.41
N LEU A 199 18.17 22.39 0.40
CA LEU A 199 16.73 22.14 0.41
C LEU A 199 16.40 20.64 0.38
N LEU A 200 17.15 19.82 -0.37
CA LEU A 200 17.01 18.37 -0.36
C LEU A 200 17.32 17.76 1.01
N VAL A 201 18.38 18.24 1.68
CA VAL A 201 18.72 17.82 3.04
C VAL A 201 17.60 18.19 4.02
N ILE A 202 17.07 19.42 3.94
CA ILE A 202 15.93 19.84 4.76
C ILE A 202 14.71 18.95 4.48
N LEU A 203 14.40 18.66 3.21
CA LEU A 203 13.30 17.80 2.82
C LEU A 203 13.50 16.37 3.35
N ALA A 204 14.70 15.80 3.24
CA ALA A 204 15.03 14.47 3.75
C ALA A 204 14.87 14.40 5.28
N ILE A 205 15.31 15.43 6.01
CA ILE A 205 15.09 15.55 7.46
C ILE A 205 13.59 15.60 7.77
N LEU A 206 12.81 16.43 7.07
CA LEU A 206 11.37 16.51 7.27
C LEU A 206 10.67 15.18 6.99
N LEU A 207 11.09 14.45 5.95
CA LEU A 207 10.60 13.11 5.64
C LEU A 207 10.97 12.11 6.74
N ALA A 208 12.18 12.16 7.29
CA ALA A 208 12.61 11.31 8.39
C ALA A 208 11.82 11.59 9.67
N VAL A 209 11.65 12.86 10.04
CA VAL A 209 10.82 13.26 11.19
C VAL A 209 9.38 12.78 11.00
N ARG A 210 8.82 12.99 9.81
CA ARG A 210 7.49 12.52 9.46
C ARG A 210 7.36 11.01 9.59
N ALA A 211 8.32 10.25 9.06
CA ALA A 211 8.33 8.80 9.12
C ALA A 211 8.48 8.31 10.57
N ALA A 212 9.32 8.94 11.39
CA ALA A 212 9.47 8.59 12.80
C ALA A 212 8.19 8.80 13.61
N LEU A 213 7.48 9.92 13.40
CA LEU A 213 6.20 10.19 14.07
C LEU A 213 5.10 9.26 13.58
N HIS A 214 5.13 8.90 12.30
CA HIS A 214 4.25 7.90 11.71
C HIS A 214 4.48 6.51 12.34
N LEU A 215 5.74 6.14 12.54
CA LEU A 215 6.15 4.90 13.18
C LEU A 215 5.71 4.86 14.65
N ASP A 216 5.95 5.93 15.41
CA ASP A 216 5.50 6.06 16.80
C ASP A 216 3.98 5.92 16.92
N ALA A 217 3.22 6.59 16.05
CA ALA A 217 1.76 6.48 16.01
C ALA A 217 1.30 5.04 15.71
N GLY A 218 1.96 4.34 14.77
CA GLY A 218 1.69 2.94 14.46
C GLY A 218 1.96 2.01 15.65
N ILE A 219 3.14 2.11 16.26
CA ILE A 219 3.52 1.31 17.44
C ILE A 219 2.56 1.55 18.60
N ARG A 220 2.14 2.80 18.81
CA ARG A 220 1.16 3.18 19.82
C ARG A 220 -0.19 2.54 19.56
N ALA A 221 -0.71 2.62 18.33
CA ALA A 221 -1.95 1.94 17.95
C ALA A 221 -1.87 0.42 18.22
N ILE A 222 -0.77 -0.22 17.83
CA ILE A 222 -0.50 -1.64 18.09
C ILE A 222 -0.51 -1.97 19.59
N ARG A 223 0.01 -1.08 20.45
CA ARG A 223 0.09 -1.28 21.91
C ARG A 223 -1.23 -1.07 22.66
N GLY A 224 -2.33 -0.74 21.96
CA GLY A 224 -3.64 -0.53 22.58
C GLY A 224 -3.78 0.89 23.11
N VAL A 225 -3.97 1.84 22.19
CA VAL A 225 -4.18 3.26 22.52
C VAL A 225 -5.65 3.62 22.38
N THR A 226 -6.13 4.51 23.26
CA THR A 226 -7.51 5.00 23.21
C THR A 226 -7.80 5.70 21.88
N LEU A 227 -9.03 5.57 21.39
CA LEU A 227 -9.46 6.18 20.12
C LEU A 227 -9.18 7.69 20.06
N HIS A 228 -9.39 8.40 21.17
CA HIS A 228 -9.10 9.84 21.27
C HIS A 228 -7.62 10.16 21.02
N ARG A 229 -6.70 9.37 21.58
CA ARG A 229 -5.26 9.56 21.37
C ARG A 229 -4.85 9.19 19.93
N PHE A 230 -5.48 8.17 19.35
CA PHE A 230 -5.28 7.82 17.94
C PHE A 230 -5.70 8.97 17.00
N ASP A 231 -6.86 9.58 17.24
CA ASP A 231 -7.37 10.74 16.49
C ASP A 231 -6.40 11.94 16.57
N GLN A 232 -5.89 12.23 17.77
CA GLN A 232 -4.89 13.29 17.98
C GLN A 232 -3.57 13.01 17.23
N LEU A 233 -3.10 11.76 17.23
CA LEU A 233 -1.90 11.36 16.50
C LEU A 233 -2.10 11.50 14.99
N ALA A 234 -3.26 11.10 14.47
CA ALA A 234 -3.62 11.28 13.07
C ALA A 234 -3.69 12.77 12.67
N ALA A 235 -4.21 13.65 13.53
CA ALA A 235 -4.21 15.09 13.30
C ALA A 235 -2.79 15.68 13.22
N ARG A 236 -1.94 15.35 14.20
CA ARG A 236 -0.53 15.81 14.21
C ARG A 236 0.21 15.35 12.96
N TYR A 237 0.00 14.10 12.57
CA TYR A 237 0.59 13.53 11.37
C TYR A 237 0.20 14.30 10.10
N LEU A 238 -1.05 14.75 9.98
CA LEU A 238 -1.51 15.55 8.85
C LEU A 238 -0.80 16.91 8.76
N TYR A 239 -0.63 17.62 9.88
CA TYR A 239 0.05 18.93 9.88
C TYR A 239 1.50 18.82 9.40
N ILE A 240 2.22 17.78 9.83
CA ILE A 240 3.60 17.55 9.39
C ILE A 240 3.64 17.21 7.91
N ALA A 241 2.69 16.42 7.41
CA ALA A 241 2.59 16.11 5.99
C ALA A 241 2.40 17.37 5.14
N VAL A 242 1.58 18.32 5.58
CA VAL A 242 1.43 19.64 4.91
C VAL A 242 2.76 20.38 4.85
N GLY A 243 3.52 20.41 5.95
CA GLY A 243 4.86 21.00 5.98
C GLY A 243 5.84 20.33 5.00
N THR A 244 5.85 19.00 4.96
CA THR A 244 6.67 18.23 4.00
C THR A 244 6.28 18.54 2.55
N VAL A 245 4.99 18.66 2.25
CA VAL A 245 4.50 19.06 0.92
C VAL A 245 4.97 20.45 0.54
N GLY A 246 4.87 21.41 1.46
CA GLY A 246 5.36 22.77 1.23
C GLY A 246 6.86 22.81 0.90
N ALA A 247 7.67 22.07 1.67
CA ALA A 247 9.11 21.95 1.43
C ALA A 247 9.42 21.27 0.08
N PHE A 248 8.69 20.20 -0.26
CA PHE A 248 8.82 19.51 -1.53
C PHE A 248 8.48 20.40 -2.73
N ALA A 249 7.36 21.13 -2.64
CA ALA A 249 6.94 22.07 -3.68
C ALA A 249 7.96 23.20 -3.85
N LEU A 250 8.46 23.77 -2.74
CA LEU A 250 9.49 24.80 -2.76
C LEU A 250 10.79 24.31 -3.39
N PHE A 251 11.24 23.10 -3.03
CA PHE A 251 12.40 22.45 -3.63
C PHE A 251 12.24 22.35 -5.15
N LEU A 252 11.12 21.78 -5.63
CA LEU A 252 10.89 21.63 -7.05
C LEU A 252 10.83 22.96 -7.79
N LEU A 253 10.19 23.98 -7.22
CA LEU A 253 10.15 25.33 -7.81
C LEU A 253 11.56 25.91 -7.99
N ILE A 254 12.42 25.79 -6.98
CA ILE A 254 13.80 26.30 -7.02
C ILE A 254 14.66 25.46 -7.97
N SER A 255 14.53 24.14 -7.99
CA SER A 255 15.32 23.27 -8.88
C SER A 255 14.86 23.25 -10.33
N SER A 256 13.80 23.98 -10.67
CA SER A 256 13.21 23.97 -12.01
C SER A 256 13.78 25.00 -12.99
N HIS A 257 14.87 25.70 -12.65
CA HIS A 257 15.48 26.72 -13.51
C HIS A 257 15.63 26.20 -14.96
N GLY A 258 14.80 26.71 -15.88
CA GLY A 258 14.81 26.34 -17.30
C GLY A 258 13.96 25.14 -17.73
N ARG A 259 13.23 24.46 -16.82
CA ARG A 259 12.28 23.38 -17.18
C ARG A 259 10.89 23.96 -17.50
N GLY A 260 10.18 23.31 -18.42
CA GLY A 260 8.82 23.72 -18.81
C GLY A 260 7.85 23.77 -17.62
N LEU A 261 7.20 24.91 -17.43
CA LEU A 261 6.24 25.18 -16.35
C LEU A 261 5.14 24.11 -16.18
N PRO A 262 4.59 23.50 -17.26
CA PRO A 262 3.56 22.46 -17.14
C PRO A 262 4.05 21.17 -16.44
N LEU A 263 5.23 20.65 -16.79
CA LEU A 263 5.75 19.41 -16.19
C LEU A 263 6.10 19.60 -14.72
N LEU A 264 6.63 20.78 -14.38
CA LEU A 264 6.90 21.16 -13.00
C LEU A 264 5.63 21.14 -12.15
N VAL A 265 4.56 21.81 -12.62
CA VAL A 265 3.27 21.85 -11.92
C VAL A 265 2.69 20.46 -11.73
N VAL A 266 2.74 19.61 -12.76
CA VAL A 266 2.27 18.21 -12.68
C VAL A 266 3.09 17.44 -11.64
N THR A 267 4.42 17.55 -11.65
CA THR A 267 5.30 16.87 -10.69
C THR A 267 5.02 17.30 -9.26
N ILE A 268 4.88 18.62 -9.03
CA ILE A 268 4.52 19.16 -7.71
C ILE A 268 3.17 18.60 -7.27
N MET A 269 2.14 18.64 -8.14
CA MET A 269 0.80 18.16 -7.82
C MET A 269 0.81 16.67 -7.48
N LEU A 270 1.48 15.85 -8.29
CA LEU A 270 1.56 14.40 -8.09
C LEU A 270 2.35 14.03 -6.83
N GLY A 271 3.54 14.61 -6.65
CA GLY A 271 4.33 14.36 -5.44
C GLY A 271 3.62 14.82 -4.17
N SER A 272 2.92 15.96 -4.22
CA SER A 272 2.09 16.45 -3.11
C SER A 272 0.94 15.51 -2.80
N LEU A 273 0.25 15.00 -3.83
CA LEU A 273 -0.82 14.02 -3.67
C LEU A 273 -0.29 12.74 -3.01
N MET A 274 0.85 12.22 -3.46
CA MET A 274 1.46 11.00 -2.92
C MET A 274 1.91 11.20 -1.47
N LEU A 275 2.50 12.36 -1.16
CA LEU A 275 2.86 12.72 0.20
C LEU A 275 1.63 12.88 1.09
N MET A 276 0.49 13.35 0.60
CA MET A 276 -0.72 13.56 1.43
C MET A 276 -1.63 12.33 1.50
N ALA A 277 -1.50 11.39 0.57
CA ALA A 277 -2.41 10.25 0.41
C ALA A 277 -2.64 9.49 1.72
N TRP A 278 -1.56 9.01 2.34
CA TRP A 278 -1.65 8.22 3.55
C TRP A 278 -2.18 8.99 4.77
N PRO A 279 -1.68 10.19 5.12
CA PRO A 279 -2.25 11.01 6.19
C PRO A 279 -3.74 11.25 6.06
N LEU A 280 -4.22 11.54 4.85
CA LEU A 280 -5.64 11.77 4.59
C LEU A 280 -6.47 10.49 4.78
N VAL A 281 -5.97 9.35 4.29
CA VAL A 281 -6.62 8.04 4.45
C VAL A 281 -6.72 7.66 5.93
N VAL A 282 -5.64 7.79 6.71
CA VAL A 282 -5.64 7.50 8.15
C VAL A 282 -6.54 8.47 8.93
N ARG A 283 -6.49 9.77 8.61
CA ARG A 283 -7.34 10.79 9.26
C ARG A 283 -8.81 10.49 9.04
N ARG A 284 -9.18 10.14 7.80
CA ARG A 284 -10.55 9.75 7.46
C ARG A 284 -10.99 8.53 8.26
N PHE A 285 -10.14 7.50 8.33
CA PHE A 285 -10.42 6.30 9.12
C PHE A 285 -10.65 6.63 10.60
N ALA A 286 -9.77 7.42 11.21
CA ALA A 286 -9.93 7.84 12.61
C ALA A 286 -11.26 8.57 12.86
N ILE A 287 -11.67 9.45 11.93
CA ILE A 287 -12.95 10.15 11.99
C ILE A 287 -14.13 9.16 11.89
N GLN A 288 -14.06 8.20 10.97
CA GLN A 288 -15.11 7.18 10.80
C GLN A 288 -15.30 6.35 12.06
N VAL A 289 -14.20 5.79 12.60
CA VAL A 289 -14.26 4.98 13.84
C VAL A 289 -14.80 5.79 15.02
N ARG A 290 -14.52 7.09 15.09
CA ARG A 290 -15.05 8.00 16.13
C ARG A 290 -16.54 8.26 15.97
N PHE A 291 -17.05 8.39 14.75
CA PHE A 291 -18.50 8.54 14.56
C PHE A 291 -19.25 7.26 14.92
N ASP A 292 -18.68 6.10 14.59
CA ASP A 292 -19.24 4.80 14.98
C ASP A 292 -19.23 4.61 16.51
N ASP A 293 -18.30 5.26 17.23
CA ASP A 293 -18.20 5.21 18.71
C ASP A 293 -19.27 6.04 19.41
N ILE A 294 -19.73 7.13 18.78
CA ILE A 294 -20.77 7.99 19.34
C ILE A 294 -22.15 7.33 19.24
N GLY A 295 -22.34 6.41 18.28
CA GLY A 295 -23.59 5.68 18.07
C GLY A 295 -23.84 4.55 19.08
N ASP A 296 -22.80 3.94 19.64
CA ASP A 296 -22.89 2.85 20.61
C ASP A 296 -22.85 3.41 22.05
N ALA A 297 -24.02 3.55 22.67
CA ALA A 297 -24.16 4.09 24.03
C ALA A 297 -23.54 3.19 25.13
N ASP A 298 -23.33 1.91 24.85
CA ASP A 298 -22.69 0.96 25.75
C ASP A 298 -21.21 0.81 25.37
N GLN A 299 -20.35 1.55 26.08
CA GLN A 299 -18.89 1.55 25.88
C GLN A 299 -18.28 0.18 26.21
N VAL A 300 -18.31 -0.75 25.26
CA VAL A 300 -17.54 -1.99 25.36
C VAL A 300 -16.06 -1.61 25.26
N PRO A 301 -15.22 -1.94 26.25
CA PRO A 301 -13.82 -1.57 26.22
C PRO A 301 -13.12 -2.14 24.99
N PHE A 302 -12.34 -1.32 24.31
CA PHE A 302 -11.51 -1.73 23.17
C PHE A 302 -10.53 -2.82 23.61
N GLY A 303 -10.80 -4.06 23.20
CA GLY A 303 -9.90 -5.19 23.35
C GLY A 303 -8.99 -5.34 22.13
N PRO A 304 -7.81 -5.96 22.26
CA PRO A 304 -6.91 -6.18 21.12
C PRO A 304 -7.54 -7.06 20.04
N ALA A 305 -7.12 -6.86 18.79
CA ALA A 305 -7.60 -7.65 17.66
C ALA A 305 -7.21 -9.14 17.84
N PRO A 306 -8.12 -10.10 17.56
CA PRO A 306 -7.83 -11.53 17.70
C PRO A 306 -6.65 -12.00 16.86
N ASP A 307 -6.40 -11.34 15.74
CA ASP A 307 -5.33 -11.64 14.78
C ASP A 307 -4.09 -10.75 14.95
N ARG A 308 -4.11 -9.79 15.88
CA ARG A 308 -3.02 -8.82 16.14
C ARG A 308 -2.57 -8.04 14.90
N GLY A 309 -3.49 -7.80 13.96
CA GLY A 309 -3.20 -7.12 12.69
C GLY A 309 -2.41 -7.97 11.69
N LEU A 310 -2.26 -9.29 11.90
CA LEU A 310 -1.64 -10.18 10.92
C LEU A 310 -2.44 -10.23 9.61
N THR A 311 -3.76 -10.12 9.66
CA THR A 311 -4.59 -10.09 8.44
C THR A 311 -4.32 -8.80 7.64
N ALA A 312 -4.18 -7.66 8.33
CA ALA A 312 -3.80 -6.38 7.71
C ALA A 312 -2.42 -6.45 7.05
N PHE A 313 -1.44 -7.05 7.74
CA PHE A 313 -0.12 -7.34 7.18
C PHE A 313 -0.22 -8.26 5.95
N GLY A 314 -1.06 -9.29 6.01
CA GLY A 314 -1.33 -10.20 4.90
C GLY A 314 -1.87 -9.48 3.65
N TYR A 315 -2.80 -8.54 3.81
CA TYR A 315 -3.27 -7.73 2.67
C TYR A 315 -2.17 -6.82 2.10
N LEU A 316 -1.31 -6.24 2.96
CA LEU A 316 -0.17 -5.49 2.48
C LEU A 316 0.77 -6.37 1.65
N LEU A 317 1.09 -7.58 2.13
CA LEU A 317 1.88 -8.55 1.36
C LEU A 317 1.18 -8.94 0.06
N ALA A 318 -0.15 -9.07 0.04
CA ALA A 318 -0.89 -9.36 -1.18
C ALA A 318 -0.73 -8.24 -2.22
N VAL A 319 -0.83 -6.97 -1.79
CA VAL A 319 -0.62 -5.81 -2.67
C VAL A 319 0.81 -5.80 -3.21
N LEU A 320 1.81 -5.96 -2.32
CA LEU A 320 3.22 -5.96 -2.69
C LEU A 320 3.57 -7.11 -3.63
N GLY A 321 3.21 -8.34 -3.26
CA GLY A 321 3.48 -9.54 -4.06
C GLY A 321 2.75 -9.53 -5.41
N THR A 322 1.53 -9.01 -5.48
CA THR A 322 0.80 -8.88 -6.76
C THR A 322 1.48 -7.86 -7.65
N SER A 323 1.89 -6.73 -7.10
CA SER A 323 2.57 -5.67 -7.87
C SER A 323 3.93 -6.13 -8.37
N GLN A 324 4.71 -6.79 -7.51
CA GLN A 324 6.03 -7.35 -7.86
C GLN A 324 5.92 -8.46 -8.90
N LEU A 325 4.93 -9.37 -8.76
CA LEU A 325 4.69 -10.42 -9.75
C LEU A 325 4.30 -9.82 -11.10
N ALA A 326 3.42 -8.81 -11.11
CA ALA A 326 3.01 -8.16 -12.34
C ALA A 326 4.17 -7.48 -13.06
N MET A 327 5.04 -6.77 -12.33
CA MET A 327 6.25 -6.18 -12.90
C MET A 327 7.23 -7.23 -13.42
N SER A 328 7.43 -8.32 -12.68
CA SER A 328 8.35 -9.40 -13.06
C SER A 328 7.84 -10.16 -14.29
N LEU A 329 6.54 -10.45 -14.35
CA LEU A 329 5.91 -11.09 -15.52
C LEU A 329 5.93 -10.16 -16.73
N ALA A 330 5.68 -8.87 -16.55
CA ALA A 330 5.78 -7.89 -17.61
C ALA A 330 7.20 -7.86 -18.20
N ALA A 331 8.23 -7.87 -17.35
CA ALA A 331 9.63 -7.94 -17.78
C ALA A 331 9.96 -9.25 -18.52
N LEU A 332 9.47 -10.39 -18.03
CA LEU A 332 9.67 -11.70 -18.70
C LEU A 332 8.99 -11.77 -20.08
N LEU A 333 7.80 -11.18 -20.22
CA LEU A 333 6.99 -11.26 -21.45
C LEU A 333 7.52 -10.38 -22.58
N VAL A 334 8.19 -9.28 -22.23
CA VAL A 334 8.45 -8.18 -23.16
C VAL A 334 9.95 -7.91 -23.35
N GLY A 335 10.83 -8.55 -22.58
CA GLY A 335 12.17 -8.04 -22.36
C GLY A 335 12.14 -7.03 -21.21
N THR A 336 13.29 -6.55 -20.72
CA THR A 336 13.33 -5.39 -19.82
C THR A 336 12.69 -4.32 -20.66
N PRO A 337 11.43 -3.92 -20.38
CA PRO A 337 10.94 -2.75 -21.04
C PRO A 337 11.97 -1.71 -20.60
N ASP A 338 12.43 -0.90 -21.52
CA ASP A 338 13.13 0.31 -21.14
C ASP A 338 12.07 1.17 -20.42
N ILE A 339 11.74 0.79 -19.18
CA ILE A 339 10.88 1.56 -18.27
C ILE A 339 11.64 2.87 -17.97
N GLY A 340 12.96 2.89 -18.21
CA GLY A 340 13.79 4.07 -18.41
C GLY A 340 13.24 5.06 -19.44
N MET A 341 12.60 4.62 -20.53
CA MET A 341 11.87 5.50 -21.46
C MET A 341 10.59 6.11 -20.87
N LEU A 342 10.01 5.55 -19.80
CA LEU A 342 8.87 6.13 -19.08
C LEU A 342 9.29 6.92 -17.83
N MET A 343 10.43 6.60 -17.23
CA MET A 343 11.06 7.34 -16.15
C MET A 343 12.58 7.24 -16.33
N TYR A 344 13.20 8.27 -16.94
CA TYR A 344 14.66 8.48 -17.13
C TYR A 344 15.57 7.75 -16.11
N VAL A 345 15.74 6.44 -16.28
CA VAL A 345 16.62 5.57 -15.51
C VAL A 345 17.12 4.58 -16.53
N GLU A 346 18.27 4.90 -17.13
CA GLU A 346 19.05 3.93 -17.90
C GLU A 346 19.42 2.79 -16.95
N THR A 347 18.67 1.70 -16.98
CA THR A 347 19.08 0.48 -16.30
C THR A 347 20.01 -0.27 -17.24
N THR A 348 21.23 -0.44 -16.77
CA THR A 348 22.35 -1.19 -17.35
C THR A 348 21.93 -2.54 -17.96
N ASP A 349 22.64 -2.94 -19.02
CA ASP A 349 22.56 -4.23 -19.71
C ASP A 349 22.92 -5.42 -18.80
N VAL A 350 22.09 -5.73 -17.80
CA VAL A 350 22.27 -6.91 -16.94
C VAL A 350 21.72 -8.14 -17.67
N PRO A 351 22.51 -9.21 -17.86
CA PRO A 351 22.05 -10.43 -18.54
C PRO A 351 20.85 -11.07 -17.85
N PHE A 352 19.95 -11.58 -18.69
CA PHE A 352 18.52 -11.33 -18.59
C PHE A 352 17.67 -12.34 -17.79
N GLU A 353 18.18 -13.49 -17.34
CA GLU A 353 17.29 -14.61 -16.93
C GLU A 353 17.24 -14.96 -15.43
N PRO A 354 18.35 -15.03 -14.67
CA PRO A 354 18.30 -15.59 -13.32
C PRO A 354 17.60 -14.69 -12.30
N MET A 355 17.83 -13.37 -12.36
CA MET A 355 17.27 -12.42 -11.39
C MET A 355 15.76 -12.23 -11.55
N GLN A 356 15.25 -12.35 -12.78
CA GLN A 356 13.80 -12.28 -13.03
C GLN A 356 13.07 -13.51 -12.47
N LEU A 357 13.66 -14.69 -12.58
CA LEU A 357 13.11 -15.90 -11.95
C LEU A 357 13.13 -15.79 -10.43
N VAL A 358 14.17 -15.20 -9.84
CA VAL A 358 14.21 -14.89 -8.40
C VAL A 358 13.11 -13.88 -8.02
N ALA A 359 12.87 -12.86 -8.84
CA ALA A 359 11.81 -11.88 -8.62
C ALA A 359 10.40 -12.53 -8.67
N VAL A 360 10.16 -13.45 -9.61
CA VAL A 360 8.93 -14.25 -9.65
C VAL A 360 8.82 -15.13 -8.40
N GLY A 361 9.88 -15.85 -8.04
CA GLY A 361 9.91 -16.74 -6.87
C GLY A 361 9.63 -16.00 -5.56
N THR A 362 10.29 -14.87 -5.33
CA THR A 362 10.06 -14.00 -4.16
C THR A 362 8.64 -13.45 -4.13
N SER A 363 8.08 -13.08 -5.29
CA SER A 363 6.67 -12.65 -5.41
C SER A 363 5.70 -13.76 -5.03
N LEU A 364 5.92 -14.99 -5.49
CA LEU A 364 5.09 -16.15 -5.16
C LEU A 364 5.17 -16.51 -3.67
N VAL A 365 6.36 -16.46 -3.07
CA VAL A 365 6.54 -16.64 -1.62
C VAL A 365 5.81 -15.55 -0.84
N THR A 366 5.87 -14.31 -1.30
CA THR A 366 5.15 -13.16 -0.71
C THR A 366 3.64 -13.38 -0.76
N LEU A 367 3.10 -13.80 -1.90
CA LEU A 367 1.67 -14.11 -2.07
C LEU A 367 1.23 -15.33 -1.24
N TRP A 368 2.10 -16.32 -1.08
CA TRP A 368 1.84 -17.45 -0.19
C TRP A 368 1.78 -17.01 1.28
N ALA A 369 2.75 -16.23 1.75
CA ALA A 369 2.73 -15.69 3.11
C ALA A 369 1.53 -14.77 3.35
N ALA A 370 1.18 -13.94 2.36
CA ALA A 370 -0.03 -13.13 2.37
C ALA A 370 -1.28 -13.98 2.57
N ARG A 371 -1.43 -15.06 1.78
CA ARG A 371 -2.54 -16.00 1.89
C ARG A 371 -2.62 -16.60 3.29
N GLU A 372 -1.53 -17.17 3.80
CA GLU A 372 -1.52 -17.84 5.10
C GLU A 372 -1.82 -16.88 6.26
N ALA A 373 -1.37 -15.62 6.15
CA ALA A 373 -1.69 -14.55 7.10
C ALA A 373 -3.17 -14.14 7.02
N ILE A 374 -3.72 -13.94 5.81
CA ILE A 374 -5.13 -13.52 5.62
C ILE A 374 -6.10 -14.59 6.14
N VAL A 375 -5.85 -15.87 5.85
CA VAL A 375 -6.73 -16.96 6.30
C VAL A 375 -6.45 -17.42 7.73
N MET A 376 -5.51 -16.77 8.43
CA MET A 376 -5.07 -17.12 9.78
C MET A 376 -4.77 -18.61 9.96
N SER A 377 -4.09 -19.21 8.98
CA SER A 377 -3.83 -20.65 9.00
C SER A 377 -2.91 -21.06 10.14
N ALA A 378 -2.84 -22.37 10.44
CA ALA A 378 -1.85 -22.91 11.37
C ALA A 378 -0.40 -22.71 10.89
N ARG A 379 -0.19 -22.51 9.59
CA ARG A 379 1.15 -22.36 8.97
C ARG A 379 1.62 -20.91 8.89
N ARG A 380 0.78 -19.93 9.25
CA ARG A 380 1.07 -18.49 9.10
C ARG A 380 2.43 -18.07 9.67
N HIS A 381 2.84 -18.62 10.82
CA HIS A 381 4.13 -18.29 11.43
C HIS A 381 5.29 -18.76 10.55
N VAL A 382 5.24 -20.02 10.12
CA VAL A 382 6.24 -20.61 9.21
C VAL A 382 6.28 -19.82 7.90
N ALA A 383 5.12 -19.47 7.35
CA ALA A 383 5.05 -18.74 6.10
C ALA A 383 5.71 -17.35 6.18
N ILE A 384 5.48 -16.63 7.28
CA ILE A 384 6.09 -15.31 7.50
C ILE A 384 7.61 -15.43 7.74
N TYR A 385 8.08 -16.46 8.45
CA TYR A 385 9.53 -16.70 8.61
C TYR A 385 10.21 -17.03 7.28
N VAL A 386 9.59 -17.90 6.47
CA VAL A 386 10.11 -18.26 5.13
C VAL A 386 10.11 -17.04 4.23
N TYR A 387 9.02 -16.26 4.19
CA TYR A 387 8.97 -14.99 3.48
C TYR A 387 10.11 -14.07 3.90
N ALA A 388 10.32 -13.89 5.21
CA ALA A 388 11.36 -13.01 5.69
C ALA A 388 12.76 -13.48 5.30
N ALA A 389 13.04 -14.78 5.43
CA ALA A 389 14.32 -15.36 5.00
C ALA A 389 14.56 -15.20 3.50
N VAL A 390 13.54 -15.46 2.68
CA VAL A 390 13.62 -15.34 1.21
C VAL A 390 13.84 -13.89 0.78
N MET A 391 13.14 -12.92 1.37
CA MET A 391 13.32 -11.50 1.03
C MET A 391 14.70 -10.97 1.47
N VAL A 392 15.18 -11.36 2.64
CA VAL A 392 16.54 -10.99 3.09
C VAL A 392 17.61 -11.64 2.21
N ALA A 393 17.43 -12.91 1.83
CA ALA A 393 18.35 -13.59 0.91
C ALA A 393 18.33 -12.95 -0.49
N ALA A 394 17.16 -12.55 -0.99
CA ALA A 394 17.04 -11.84 -2.25
C ALA A 394 17.72 -10.46 -2.18
N ALA A 395 17.49 -9.68 -1.13
CA ALA A 395 18.16 -8.39 -0.93
C ALA A 395 19.68 -8.53 -0.81
N ALA A 396 20.16 -9.58 -0.14
CA ALA A 396 21.58 -9.87 -0.05
C ALA A 396 22.18 -10.30 -1.39
N LEU A 397 21.44 -11.09 -2.18
CA LEU A 397 21.85 -11.47 -3.53
C LEU A 397 21.92 -10.25 -4.46
N ASP A 398 20.91 -9.39 -4.42
CA ASP A 398 20.84 -8.11 -5.14
C ASP A 398 22.07 -7.25 -4.83
N TRP A 399 22.38 -7.09 -3.54
CA TRP A 399 23.59 -6.40 -3.09
C TRP A 399 24.86 -7.05 -3.67
N ILE A 400 24.99 -8.38 -3.60
CA ILE A 400 26.20 -9.09 -4.07
C ILE A 400 26.37 -8.97 -5.59
N VAL A 401 25.29 -9.03 -6.35
CA VAL A 401 25.32 -9.03 -7.82
C VAL A 401 25.54 -7.63 -8.38
N ASP A 402 24.76 -6.64 -7.91
CA ASP A 402 24.77 -5.29 -8.47
C ASP A 402 25.72 -4.34 -7.74
N GLY A 403 26.34 -4.79 -6.64
CA GLY A 403 27.19 -3.95 -5.80
C GLY A 403 26.42 -2.83 -5.10
N PHE A 404 27.15 -1.89 -4.48
CA PHE A 404 26.51 -0.72 -3.92
C PHE A 404 26.26 0.30 -5.06
N PRO A 405 25.03 0.78 -5.28
CA PRO A 405 24.68 1.68 -6.39
C PRO A 405 25.41 3.05 -6.36
N LEU A 406 26.26 3.28 -5.37
CA LEU A 406 27.14 4.44 -5.27
C LEU A 406 28.40 4.34 -6.15
N MET A 407 28.77 3.15 -6.63
CA MET A 407 30.08 2.96 -7.28
C MET A 407 30.09 3.26 -8.79
N ASP A 408 28.93 3.27 -9.46
CA ASP A 408 28.85 3.30 -10.93
C ASP A 408 28.22 4.57 -11.52
N GLY A 409 28.44 5.74 -10.92
CA GLY A 409 28.07 7.04 -11.52
C GLY A 409 26.57 7.27 -11.75
N HIS A 410 25.71 6.50 -11.06
CA HIS A 410 24.26 6.66 -11.13
C HIS A 410 23.84 8.05 -10.61
N THR A 411 22.77 8.62 -11.17
CA THR A 411 22.23 9.87 -10.65
C THR A 411 21.81 9.68 -9.19
N ALA A 412 22.00 10.72 -8.35
CA ALA A 412 21.63 10.67 -6.93
C ALA A 412 20.17 10.20 -6.70
N THR A 413 19.28 10.48 -7.66
CA THR A 413 17.88 10.02 -7.65
C THR A 413 17.71 8.51 -7.80
N ALA A 414 18.47 7.87 -8.68
CA ALA A 414 18.43 6.42 -8.87
C ALA A 414 18.97 5.69 -7.64
N ALA A 415 20.08 6.17 -7.07
CA ALA A 415 20.63 5.65 -5.82
C ALA A 415 19.62 5.73 -4.66
N VAL A 416 18.93 6.87 -4.49
CA VAL A 416 17.87 7.02 -3.47
C VAL A 416 16.72 6.04 -3.68
N ALA A 417 16.28 5.81 -4.93
CA ALA A 417 15.21 4.88 -5.24
C ALA A 417 15.59 3.42 -4.95
N THR A 418 16.76 2.98 -5.41
CA THR A 418 17.28 1.63 -5.13
C THR A 418 17.41 1.38 -3.64
N VAL A 419 17.94 2.36 -2.91
CA VAL A 419 18.13 2.22 -1.47
C VAL A 419 16.80 2.24 -0.71
N ALA A 420 15.81 3.01 -1.15
CA ALA A 420 14.45 2.94 -0.61
C ALA A 420 13.81 1.56 -0.82
N LEU A 421 14.04 0.94 -1.99
CA LEU A 421 13.58 -0.42 -2.29
C LEU A 421 14.26 -1.46 -1.40
N LEU A 422 15.58 -1.38 -1.21
CA LEU A 422 16.33 -2.24 -0.28
C LEU A 422 15.81 -2.08 1.16
N GLY A 423 15.58 -0.84 1.60
CA GLY A 423 14.95 -0.56 2.89
C GLY A 423 13.58 -1.22 3.03
N ALA A 424 12.76 -1.21 1.97
CA ALA A 424 11.48 -1.91 1.95
C ALA A 424 11.62 -3.43 2.04
N GLN A 425 12.57 -4.01 1.30
CA GLN A 425 12.86 -5.44 1.28
C GLN A 425 13.32 -5.97 2.65
N VAL A 426 13.85 -5.13 3.53
CA VAL A 426 14.25 -5.52 4.89
C VAL A 426 13.16 -5.18 5.92
N ALA A 427 12.62 -3.97 5.89
CA ALA A 427 11.69 -3.47 6.91
C ALA A 427 10.37 -4.25 6.93
N VAL A 428 9.84 -4.64 5.76
CA VAL A 428 8.57 -5.37 5.66
C VAL A 428 8.71 -6.79 6.26
N PRO A 429 9.69 -7.64 5.86
CA PRO A 429 10.02 -8.89 6.54
C PRO A 429 10.21 -8.81 8.04
N LEU A 430 11.02 -7.85 8.50
CA LEU A 430 11.34 -7.71 9.91
C LEU A 430 10.08 -7.42 10.73
N THR A 431 9.21 -6.54 10.21
CA THR A 431 7.92 -6.26 10.85
C THR A 431 7.06 -7.52 10.93
N GLY A 432 6.98 -8.30 9.85
CA GLY A 432 6.25 -9.58 9.86
C GLY A 432 6.73 -10.53 10.95
N VAL A 433 8.05 -10.70 11.09
CA VAL A 433 8.67 -11.53 12.14
C VAL A 433 8.33 -11.02 13.53
N LEU A 434 8.41 -9.70 13.76
CA LEU A 434 8.08 -9.08 15.04
C LEU A 434 6.60 -9.27 15.40
N LEU A 435 5.69 -9.16 14.43
CA LEU A 435 4.26 -9.38 14.63
C LEU A 435 3.95 -10.82 15.02
N VAL A 436 4.55 -11.79 14.33
CA VAL A 436 4.38 -13.22 14.64
C VAL A 436 4.92 -13.60 16.02
N ARG A 437 5.99 -12.95 16.47
CA ARG A 437 6.58 -13.20 17.80
C ARG A 437 5.82 -12.56 18.94
N ARG A 438 4.87 -11.66 18.65
CA ARG A 438 4.12 -10.97 19.68
C ARG A 438 3.21 -11.95 20.43
N ARG A 439 3.54 -12.21 21.70
CA ARG A 439 2.75 -13.09 22.57
C ARG A 439 1.36 -12.50 22.78
N LEU A 440 0.33 -13.34 22.67
CA LEU A 440 -0.99 -13.00 23.16
C LEU A 440 -0.90 -12.93 24.71
N PRO A 441 -1.24 -11.82 25.38
CA PRO A 441 -1.57 -11.87 26.80
C PRO A 441 -2.57 -13.02 27.02
N PRO A 442 -2.42 -13.80 28.09
CA PRO A 442 -3.42 -14.80 28.45
C PRO A 442 -4.77 -14.09 28.46
N ARG A 443 -5.77 -14.64 27.76
CA ARG A 443 -7.14 -14.19 27.95
C ARG A 443 -7.38 -14.33 29.44
N GLU A 444 -7.61 -13.22 30.14
CA GLU A 444 -8.37 -13.31 31.38
C GLU A 444 -9.63 -14.06 30.97
N GLU A 445 -9.76 -15.31 31.40
CA GLU A 445 -11.03 -16.01 31.35
C GLU A 445 -11.99 -15.03 31.96
N SER A 446 -12.87 -14.48 31.12
CA SER A 446 -13.93 -13.58 31.52
C SER A 446 -14.56 -14.26 32.72
N THR A 447 -14.28 -13.73 33.91
CA THR A 447 -14.91 -14.24 35.11
C THR A 447 -16.38 -14.12 34.78
N PRO A 448 -17.14 -15.23 34.72
CA PRO A 448 -18.53 -15.17 34.29
C PRO A 448 -19.19 -14.07 35.11
N PRO A 449 -19.94 -13.16 34.46
CA PRO A 449 -20.51 -12.00 35.15
C PRO A 449 -21.12 -12.50 36.44
N ARG A 450 -20.59 -12.02 37.58
CA ARG A 450 -21.06 -12.44 38.91
C ARG A 450 -22.57 -12.33 38.87
N GLY A 451 -23.21 -13.47 39.11
CA GLY A 451 -24.60 -13.72 38.78
C GLY A 451 -25.46 -12.49 38.99
N VAL A 452 -26.20 -12.11 37.93
CA VAL A 452 -27.40 -11.32 38.11
C VAL A 452 -28.20 -12.07 39.19
N PRO A 453 -28.42 -11.48 40.38
CA PRO A 453 -29.23 -12.14 41.40
C PRO A 453 -30.57 -12.45 40.76
N ALA A 454 -31.01 -13.70 40.91
CA ALA A 454 -32.36 -14.07 40.52
C ALA A 454 -33.31 -13.08 41.21
N VAL A 455 -34.04 -12.33 40.39
CA VAL A 455 -35.18 -11.57 40.89
C VAL A 455 -36.26 -12.62 41.11
N ASP A 456 -36.50 -12.93 42.38
CA ASP A 456 -37.59 -13.79 42.83
C ASP A 456 -38.97 -13.21 42.47
#